data_AF-A0A2D1SZD6-F1
#
_entry.id   AF-A0A2D1SZD6-F1
#
_cell.length_a   1.000
_cell.length_b   1.000
_cell.length_c   1.000
_cell.angle_alpha   90.00
_cell.angle_beta   90.00
_cell.angle_gamma   90.00
#
_symmetry.space_group_name_H-M   'P 1'
#
loop_
_entity.id
_entity.type
_entity.pdbx_description
1 polymer ?
#
loop_
_entity_poly.entity_id
_entity_poly.type
_entity_poly.pdbx_seq_one_letter_code
_entity_poly.pdbx_strand_id
1 'polypeptide(L)'
;MRAKGAYEVGASHYPYMIMLHSSFFVSLIIEVMYGNAIQTPDYLLLIVFLGLQLMRIWCLMSLGSFWNTKILILPGATLVKKGPYAFIPHPNYVIVCLEILVIPLMFQAYFTALCFTILNAWMLTVRIPIEGKALKEATKSL
;
A
#
# COMPACT_ATOMS: atom_id res chain seq x y z
N MET A 1 11.77 5.52 14.74
CA MET A 1 11.94 6.65 13.80
C MET A 1 11.77 8.02 14.45
N ARG A 2 10.64 8.34 15.07
CA ARG A 2 10.45 9.64 15.73
C ARG A 2 11.47 9.95 16.83
N ALA A 3 11.84 8.96 17.66
CA ALA A 3 12.90 9.10 18.65
C ALA A 3 14.30 9.37 18.07
N LYS A 4 14.49 9.18 16.75
CA LYS A 4 15.74 9.47 16.03
C LYS A 4 15.70 10.81 15.27
N GLY A 5 14.68 11.65 15.51
CA GLY A 5 14.54 12.95 14.85
C GLY A 5 13.77 12.93 13.52
N ALA A 6 13.04 11.85 13.21
CA ALA A 6 12.25 11.79 11.99
C ALA A 6 11.01 12.70 12.07
N TYR A 7 10.76 13.48 11.02
CA TYR A 7 9.59 14.35 10.88
C TYR A 7 8.54 13.72 9.95
N GLU A 8 7.26 14.06 10.17
CA GLU A 8 6.13 13.53 9.40
C GLU A 8 5.77 14.48 8.25
N VAL A 9 5.62 13.94 7.04
CA VAL A 9 5.20 14.69 5.85
C VAL A 9 3.83 14.18 5.40
N GLY A 10 2.94 15.08 4.98
CA GLY A 10 1.66 14.69 4.39
C GLY A 10 0.63 14.11 5.38
N ALA A 11 0.72 14.46 6.67
CA ALA A 11 -0.19 13.99 7.72
C ALA A 11 -1.68 14.21 7.40
N SER A 12 -2.02 15.24 6.62
CA SER A 12 -3.40 15.56 6.21
C SER A 12 -4.06 14.48 5.35
N HIS A 13 -3.28 13.71 4.57
CA HIS A 13 -3.82 12.68 3.66
C HIS A 13 -3.97 11.31 4.34
N TYR A 14 -3.35 11.13 5.51
CA TYR A 14 -3.34 9.85 6.22
C TYR A 14 -4.74 9.39 6.69
N PRO A 15 -5.61 10.25 7.25
CA PRO A 15 -6.98 9.86 7.60
C PRO A 15 -7.79 9.39 6.40
N TYR A 16 -7.65 10.04 5.23
CA TYR A 16 -8.32 9.64 4.00
C TYR A 16 -7.87 8.26 3.53
N MET A 17 -6.59 7.94 3.69
CA MET A 17 -6.07 6.60 3.37
C MET A 17 -6.70 5.53 4.27
N ILE A 18 -6.77 5.79 5.58
CA ILE A 18 -7.44 4.87 6.52
C ILE A 18 -8.90 4.71 6.13
N MET A 19 -9.63 5.80 5.91
CA MET A 19 -11.03 5.76 5.54
C MET A 19 -11.27 4.97 4.24
N LEU A 20 -10.42 5.16 3.24
CA LEU A 20 -10.47 4.41 1.98
C LEU A 20 -10.27 2.91 2.21
N HIS A 21 -9.28 2.49 2.99
CA HIS A 21 -9.03 1.07 3.24
C HIS A 21 -10.06 0.43 4.18
N SER A 22 -10.57 1.18 5.17
CA SER A 22 -11.66 0.70 6.02
C SER A 22 -12.95 0.54 5.22
N SER A 23 -13.30 1.52 4.39
CA SER A 23 -14.49 1.44 3.52
C SER A 23 -14.35 0.36 2.46
N PHE A 24 -13.14 0.05 1.98
CA PHE A 24 -12.87 -1.10 1.12
C PHE A 24 -13.35 -2.41 1.74
N PHE A 25 -12.92 -2.72 2.97
CA PHE A 25 -13.32 -3.96 3.63
C PHE A 25 -14.83 -4.00 3.90
N VAL A 26 -15.42 -2.89 4.32
CA VAL A 26 -16.87 -2.79 4.53
C VAL A 26 -17.62 -3.04 3.22
N SER A 27 -17.20 -2.41 2.12
CA SER A 27 -17.83 -2.57 0.80
C SER A 27 -17.72 -4.00 0.29
N LEU A 28 -16.52 -4.60 0.43
CA LEU A 28 -16.29 -6.00 0.07
C LEU A 28 -17.22 -6.94 0.83
N ILE A 29 -17.29 -6.80 2.15
CA ILE A 29 -18.17 -7.64 2.98
C ILE A 29 -19.63 -7.49 2.56
N ILE A 30 -20.09 -6.26 2.33
CA ILE A 30 -21.46 -6.00 1.90
C ILE A 30 -21.73 -6.64 0.54
N GLU A 31 -20.83 -6.49 -0.44
CA GLU A 31 -21.00 -7.04 -1.78
C GLU A 31 -21.00 -8.58 -1.78
N VAL A 32 -20.14 -9.21 -0.97
CA VAL A 32 -20.08 -10.67 -0.83
C VAL A 32 -21.26 -11.25 -0.06
N MET A 33 -21.77 -10.55 0.96
CA MET A 33 -22.88 -11.06 1.78
C MET A 33 -24.26 -10.80 1.17
N TYR A 34 -24.45 -9.64 0.53
CA TYR A 34 -25.76 -9.17 0.08
C TYR A 34 -25.84 -8.92 -1.43
N GLY A 35 -24.72 -8.96 -2.13
CA GLY A 35 -24.66 -8.79 -3.59
C GLY A 35 -24.69 -10.12 -4.34
N ASN A 36 -24.29 -10.06 -5.62
CA ASN A 36 -24.18 -11.22 -6.51
C ASN A 36 -22.80 -11.89 -6.47
N ALA A 37 -21.93 -11.45 -5.57
CA ALA A 37 -20.60 -12.02 -5.41
C ALA A 37 -20.68 -13.42 -4.77
N ILE A 38 -19.65 -14.23 -5.02
CA ILE A 38 -19.56 -15.59 -4.49
C ILE A 38 -18.86 -15.59 -3.14
N GLN A 39 -19.30 -16.45 -2.22
CA GLN A 39 -18.70 -16.57 -0.89
C GLN A 39 -17.46 -17.46 -0.87
N THR A 40 -17.35 -18.38 -1.83
CA THR A 40 -16.19 -19.26 -1.99
C THR A 40 -15.10 -18.54 -2.75
N PRO A 41 -13.85 -18.51 -2.26
CA PRO A 41 -12.77 -17.86 -2.97
C PRO A 41 -12.37 -18.65 -4.22
N ASP A 42 -12.03 -17.95 -5.29
CA ASP A 42 -11.28 -18.51 -6.39
C ASP A 42 -9.88 -18.94 -5.91
N TYR A 43 -9.59 -20.25 -6.00
CA TYR A 43 -8.34 -20.82 -5.50
C TYR A 43 -7.09 -20.33 -6.25
N LEU A 44 -7.21 -20.00 -7.53
CA LEU A 44 -6.09 -19.45 -8.29
C LEU A 44 -5.75 -18.05 -7.77
N LEU A 45 -6.77 -17.21 -7.58
CA LEU A 45 -6.59 -15.87 -7.02
C LEU A 45 -6.13 -15.91 -5.55
N LEU A 46 -6.55 -16.93 -4.79
CA LEU A 46 -6.03 -17.19 -3.45
C LEU A 46 -4.52 -17.47 -3.46
N ILE A 47 -4.05 -18.32 -4.38
CA ILE A 47 -2.60 -18.60 -4.54
C ILE A 47 -1.84 -17.32 -4.91
N VAL A 48 -2.39 -16.52 -5.83
CA VAL A 48 -1.81 -15.20 -6.20
C VAL A 48 -1.74 -14.29 -4.98
N PHE A 49 -2.81 -14.21 -4.19
CA PHE A 49 -2.85 -13.41 -2.96
C PHE A 49 -1.81 -13.87 -1.93
N LEU A 50 -1.62 -15.18 -1.75
CA LEU A 50 -0.58 -15.71 -0.87
C LEU A 50 0.83 -15.32 -1.38
N GLY A 51 1.06 -15.35 -2.69
CA GLY A 51 2.28 -14.83 -3.31
C GLY A 51 2.51 -13.35 -3.00
N LEU A 52 1.46 -12.52 -3.07
CA LEU A 52 1.51 -11.11 -2.69
C LEU A 52 1.86 -10.93 -1.21
N GLN A 53 1.34 -11.77 -0.31
CA GLN A 53 1.70 -11.72 1.11
C GLN A 53 3.18 -12.05 1.35
N LEU A 54 3.74 -13.04 0.65
CA LEU A 54 5.17 -13.34 0.73
C LEU A 54 6.02 -12.17 0.23
N MET A 55 5.63 -11.55 -0.89
CA MET A 55 6.28 -10.35 -1.41
C MET A 55 6.19 -9.17 -0.44
N ARG A 56 5.05 -9.01 0.25
CA ARG A 56 4.86 -8.00 1.29
C ARG A 56 5.84 -8.22 2.43
N ILE A 57 5.89 -9.43 2.98
CA ILE A 57 6.81 -9.79 4.05
C ILE A 57 8.26 -9.49 3.62
N TRP A 58 8.64 -9.85 2.40
CA TRP A 58 9.98 -9.56 1.88
C TRP A 58 10.26 -8.04 1.79
N CYS A 59 9.28 -7.23 1.38
CA CYS A 59 9.37 -5.77 1.39
C CYS A 59 9.52 -5.21 2.82
N LEU A 60 8.75 -5.72 3.77
CA LEU A 60 8.81 -5.29 5.18
C LEU A 60 10.18 -5.63 5.79
N MET A 61 10.66 -6.86 5.57
CA MET A 61 11.98 -7.30 6.04
C MET A 61 13.12 -6.50 5.39
N SER A 62 12.96 -6.12 4.12
CA SER A 62 13.94 -5.30 3.42
C SER A 62 14.02 -3.87 3.96
N LEU A 63 12.89 -3.26 4.34
CA LEU A 63 12.90 -1.95 5.01
C LEU A 63 13.34 -2.03 6.48
N GLY A 64 12.97 -3.09 7.19
CA GLY A 64 13.21 -3.23 8.62
C GLY A 64 12.69 -2.02 9.41
N SER A 65 13.56 -1.40 10.21
CA SER A 65 13.20 -0.25 11.07
C SER A 65 12.75 1.02 10.32
N PHE A 66 12.93 1.07 9.00
CA PHE A 66 12.47 2.18 8.15
C PHE A 66 11.00 2.06 7.77
N TRP A 67 10.39 0.88 7.91
CA TRP A 67 8.98 0.72 7.58
C TRP A 67 8.07 1.50 8.53
N ASN A 68 7.25 2.38 7.95
CA ASN A 68 6.21 3.13 8.64
C ASN A 68 5.00 3.30 7.74
N THR A 69 3.80 3.31 8.34
CA THR A 69 2.55 3.58 7.62
C THR A 69 2.39 5.07 7.30
N LYS A 70 3.05 5.92 8.08
CA LYS A 70 3.18 7.37 7.88
C LYS A 70 4.46 7.67 7.13
N ILE A 71 4.45 8.72 6.30
CA ILE A 71 5.65 9.20 5.61
C ILE A 71 6.52 9.90 6.68
N LEU A 72 7.42 9.14 7.29
CA LEU A 72 8.41 9.63 8.25
C LEU A 72 9.76 9.72 7.56
N ILE A 73 10.31 10.93 7.49
CA ILE A 73 11.60 11.18 6.87
C ILE A 73 12.64 11.35 7.98
N LEU A 74 13.69 10.54 7.93
CA LEU A 74 14.86 10.66 8.80
C LEU A 74 15.97 11.40 8.04
N PRO A 75 16.31 12.64 8.42
CA PRO A 75 17.39 13.39 7.75
C PRO A 75 18.71 12.62 7.78
N GLY A 76 19.45 12.62 6.67
CA GLY A 76 20.74 11.93 6.56
C GLY A 76 20.67 10.39 6.46
N ALA A 77 19.48 9.81 6.41
CA ALA A 77 19.33 8.37 6.19
C ALA A 77 19.61 7.99 4.72
N THR A 78 20.33 6.90 4.51
CA THR A 78 20.56 6.35 3.18
C THR A 78 19.33 5.59 2.69
N LEU A 79 18.97 5.79 1.41
CA LEU A 79 17.87 5.05 0.78
C LEU A 79 18.17 3.55 0.78
N VAL A 80 17.20 2.76 1.24
CA VAL A 80 17.31 1.31 1.26
C VAL A 80 17.27 0.77 -0.17
N LYS A 81 18.37 0.18 -0.65
CA LYS A 81 18.50 -0.43 -1.99
C LYS A 81 18.68 -1.96 -1.94
N LYS A 82 18.07 -2.63 -0.97
CA LYS A 82 18.14 -4.10 -0.82
C LYS A 82 16.78 -4.75 -1.06
N GLY A 83 16.81 -6.00 -1.53
CA GLY A 83 15.59 -6.76 -1.81
C GLY A 83 14.76 -6.12 -2.94
N PRO A 84 13.41 -6.07 -2.82
CA PRO A 84 12.54 -5.52 -3.86
C PRO A 84 12.82 -4.05 -4.18
N TYR A 85 13.36 -3.29 -3.22
CA TYR A 85 13.71 -1.87 -3.36
C TYR A 85 14.92 -1.63 -4.28
N ALA A 86 15.65 -2.68 -4.66
CA ALA A 86 16.69 -2.58 -5.68
C ALA A 86 16.12 -2.47 -7.11
N PHE A 87 14.89 -2.97 -7.34
CA PHE A 87 14.27 -3.04 -8.65
C PHE A 87 13.22 -1.96 -8.86
N ILE A 88 12.41 -1.67 -7.84
CA ILE A 88 11.30 -0.73 -7.92
C ILE A 88 11.40 0.26 -6.74
N PRO A 89 11.09 1.56 -6.94
CA PRO A 89 11.17 2.54 -5.85
C PRO A 89 10.18 2.29 -4.69
N HIS A 90 8.95 1.83 -5.01
CA HIS A 90 7.87 1.62 -4.03
C HIS A 90 7.19 0.25 -4.22
N PRO A 91 7.91 -0.87 -4.00
CA PRO A 91 7.38 -2.21 -4.21
C PRO A 91 6.16 -2.50 -3.33
N ASN A 92 6.11 -1.94 -2.12
CA ASN A 92 4.95 -2.08 -1.24
C ASN A 92 3.67 -1.45 -1.80
N TYR A 93 3.76 -0.32 -2.52
CA TYR A 93 2.58 0.28 -3.15
C TYR A 93 2.06 -0.56 -4.32
N VAL A 94 2.95 -1.20 -5.07
CA VAL A 94 2.57 -2.16 -6.12
C VAL A 94 1.79 -3.32 -5.51
N ILE A 95 2.26 -3.86 -4.38
CA ILE A 95 1.58 -4.96 -3.69
C ILE A 95 0.20 -4.52 -3.19
N VAL A 96 0.08 -3.34 -2.58
CA VAL A 96 -1.23 -2.79 -2.14
C VAL A 96 -2.20 -2.65 -3.32
N CYS A 97 -1.75 -2.12 -4.46
CA CYS A 97 -2.58 -2.04 -5.67
C CYS A 97 -3.08 -3.41 -6.12
N LEU A 98 -2.19 -4.40 -6.16
CA LEU A 98 -2.54 -5.75 -6.57
C LEU A 98 -3.49 -6.41 -5.56
N GLU A 99 -3.31 -6.21 -4.27
CA GLU A 99 -4.22 -6.72 -3.24
C GLU A 99 -5.63 -6.13 -3.36
N ILE A 100 -5.74 -4.80 -3.55
CA ILE A 100 -7.04 -4.13 -3.71
C ILE A 100 -7.81 -4.64 -4.93
N LEU A 101 -7.09 -5.08 -5.96
CA LEU A 101 -7.69 -5.70 -7.15
C LEU A 101 -8.00 -7.20 -6.93
N VAL A 102 -7.05 -7.97 -6.40
CA VAL A 102 -7.14 -9.43 -6.30
C VAL A 102 -8.14 -9.88 -5.24
N ILE A 103 -8.20 -9.19 -4.09
CA ILE A 103 -9.08 -9.59 -2.98
C ILE A 103 -10.55 -9.61 -3.42
N PRO A 104 -11.12 -8.54 -4.02
CA PRO A 104 -12.52 -8.58 -4.43
C PRO A 104 -12.77 -9.52 -5.62
N LEU A 105 -11.82 -9.60 -6.56
CA LEU A 105 -11.93 -10.53 -7.69
C LEU A 105 -11.98 -12.00 -7.24
N MET A 106 -11.33 -12.34 -6.12
CA MET A 106 -11.39 -13.67 -5.52
C MET A 106 -12.83 -14.10 -5.20
N PHE A 107 -13.71 -13.13 -4.94
CA PHE A 107 -15.12 -13.33 -4.64
C PHE A 107 -16.05 -12.85 -5.77
N GLN A 108 -15.51 -12.50 -6.95
CA GLN A 108 -16.26 -11.88 -8.05
C GLN A 108 -16.98 -10.56 -7.66
N ALA A 109 -16.48 -9.87 -6.63
CA ALA A 109 -16.96 -8.56 -6.21
C ALA A 109 -16.41 -7.47 -7.14
N TYR A 110 -16.89 -7.44 -8.39
CA TYR A 110 -16.38 -6.58 -9.45
C TYR A 110 -16.59 -5.10 -9.18
N PHE A 111 -17.66 -4.73 -8.48
CA PHE A 111 -17.93 -3.32 -8.17
C PHE A 111 -16.88 -2.79 -7.18
N THR A 112 -16.65 -3.51 -6.08
CA THR A 112 -15.59 -3.19 -5.12
C THR A 112 -14.22 -3.22 -5.79
N ALA A 113 -13.93 -4.22 -6.64
CA ALA A 113 -12.67 -4.30 -7.38
C ALA A 113 -12.40 -3.01 -8.18
N LEU A 114 -13.36 -2.60 -9.02
CA LEU A 114 -13.19 -1.47 -9.92
C LEU A 114 -13.12 -0.14 -9.16
N CYS A 115 -14.08 0.12 -8.26
CA CYS A 115 -14.16 1.37 -7.52
C CYS A 115 -12.91 1.62 -6.69
N PHE A 116 -12.48 0.62 -5.90
CA PHE A 116 -11.34 0.80 -5.01
C PHE A 116 -9.99 0.75 -5.74
N THR A 117 -9.88 0.06 -6.87
CA THR A 117 -8.68 0.15 -7.71
C THR A 117 -8.48 1.57 -8.23
N ILE A 118 -9.56 2.21 -8.72
CA ILE A 118 -9.51 3.60 -9.22
C ILE A 118 -9.20 4.57 -8.07
N LEU A 119 -9.93 4.46 -6.95
CA LEU A 119 -9.72 5.34 -5.79
C LEU A 119 -8.32 5.21 -5.21
N ASN A 120 -7.79 3.98 -5.11
CA ASN A 120 -6.44 3.75 -4.63
C ASN A 120 -5.39 4.30 -5.61
N ALA A 121 -5.58 4.10 -6.92
CA ALA A 121 -4.69 4.67 -7.93
C ALA A 121 -4.64 6.21 -7.83
N TRP A 122 -5.79 6.86 -7.67
CA TRP A 122 -5.86 8.30 -7.46
C TRP A 122 -5.18 8.74 -6.15
N MET A 123 -5.39 8.02 -5.05
CA MET A 123 -4.70 8.31 -3.79
C MET A 123 -3.17 8.22 -3.93
N LEU A 124 -2.67 7.22 -4.68
CA LEU A 124 -1.23 7.05 -4.89
C LEU A 124 -0.62 8.13 -5.78
N THR A 125 -1.37 8.72 -6.71
CA THR A 125 -0.86 9.83 -7.54
C THR A 125 -0.59 11.09 -6.72
N VAL A 126 -1.29 11.26 -5.59
CA VAL A 126 -1.01 12.34 -4.63
C VAL A 126 0.17 11.97 -3.70
N ARG A 127 0.21 10.73 -3.23
CA ARG A 127 1.16 10.30 -2.19
C ARG A 127 2.60 10.13 -2.69
N ILE A 128 2.79 9.51 -3.85
CA ILE A 128 4.12 9.19 -4.39
C ILE A 128 4.95 10.46 -4.66
N PRO A 129 4.41 11.54 -5.27
CA PRO A 129 5.17 12.77 -5.48
C PRO A 129 5.56 13.47 -4.17
N ILE A 130 4.69 13.45 -3.15
CA ILE A 130 4.98 14.05 -1.84
C ILE A 130 6.14 13.31 -1.17
N GLU A 131 6.09 11.98 -1.15
CA GLU A 131 7.17 11.14 -0.61
C GLU A 131 8.47 11.33 -1.39
N GLY A 132 8.40 11.32 -2.73
CA GLY A 132 9.56 11.52 -3.59
C GLY A 132 10.23 12.89 -3.43
N LYS A 133 9.45 13.96 -3.22
CA LYS A 133 9.99 15.30 -2.92
C LYS A 133 10.69 15.32 -1.56
N ALA A 134 10.05 14.76 -0.54
CA ALA A 134 10.59 14.73 0.81
C ALA A 134 11.88 13.90 0.91
N LEU A 135 11.95 12.76 0.20
CA LEU A 135 13.18 11.96 0.10
C LEU A 135 14.30 12.71 -0.64
N LYS A 136 13.98 13.45 -1.72
CA LYS A 136 14.96 14.25 -2.45
C LYS A 136 15.52 15.40 -1.60
N GLU A 137 14.68 16.09 -0.86
CA GLU A 137 15.08 17.18 0.05
C GLU A 137 15.99 16.67 1.16
N ALA A 138 15.64 15.56 1.80
CA ALA A 138 16.45 14.95 2.86
C ALA A 138 17.78 14.35 2.37
N THR A 139 17.90 14.04 1.07
CA THR A 139 19.14 13.55 0.45
C THR A 139 20.03 14.69 -0.05
N LYS A 140 19.43 15.82 -0.48
CA LYS A 140 20.16 17.03 -0.93
C LYS A 140 20.77 17.86 0.19
N SER A 141 20.37 17.63 1.45
CA SER A 141 20.95 18.30 2.62
C SER A 141 22.26 17.66 3.12
N LEU A 142 22.93 16.89 2.27
CA LEU A 142 24.28 16.33 2.44
C LEU A 142 25.20 16.96 1.40
#